data_AF-A0A5P1EH69-F1
#
_entry.id   AF-A0A5P1EH69-F1
#
_cell.length_a   1.000
_cell.length_b   1.000
_cell.length_c   1.000
_cell.angle_alpha   90.00
_cell.angle_beta   90.00
_cell.angle_gamma   90.00
#
_symmetry.space_group_name_H-M   'P 1'
#
loop_
_entity.id
_entity.type
_entity.pdbx_description
1 polymer ?
#
loop_
_entity_poly.entity_id
_entity_poly.type
_entity_poly.pdbx_seq_one_letter_code
_entity_poly.pdbx_strand_id
1 'polypeptide(L)'
;MQCHKVMKEYQMAFYNGNRALWMICLDLDKSLQNIGLPSGKSLFQLQAERILCVQRLAAQSKDGSAGPPIHWYIMTSPFTDDATRKFFESHKYFGLEPEQITFFQQGTIPCISRDGRFIMETPYKVAKSPDGNGGLYSALKSSKLLEDMARRGVRYVDCYGVDNVLVRVADPTFLGYFIDKGAAAAAKVVRKV
;
A
#
# COMPACT_ATOMS: atom_id res chain seq x y z
N MET A 1 -11.68 -5.41 26.56
CA MET A 1 -11.99 -3.96 26.68
C MET A 1 -11.19 -3.05 25.73
N GLN A 2 -9.92 -3.34 25.39
CA GLN A 2 -9.11 -2.50 24.48
C GLN A 2 -9.65 -2.42 23.04
N CYS A 3 -10.11 -3.55 22.47
CA CYS A 3 -10.55 -3.62 21.07
C CYS A 3 -11.79 -2.75 20.80
N HIS A 4 -12.75 -2.69 21.74
CA HIS A 4 -13.97 -1.90 21.58
C HIS A 4 -13.71 -0.38 21.68
N LYS A 5 -12.68 0.03 22.44
CA LYS A 5 -12.28 1.43 22.59
C LYS A 5 -11.50 1.92 21.35
N VAL A 6 -10.59 1.09 20.84
CA VAL A 6 -9.89 1.29 19.56
C VAL A 6 -10.87 1.38 18.41
N MET A 7 -11.88 0.50 18.37
CA MET A 7 -12.93 0.55 17.34
C MET A 7 -13.78 1.83 17.46
N LYS A 8 -14.00 2.37 18.67
CA LYS A 8 -14.66 3.68 18.89
C LYS A 8 -13.82 4.88 18.43
N GLU A 9 -12.50 4.83 18.61
CA GLU A 9 -11.57 5.86 18.10
C GLU A 9 -11.40 5.78 16.57
N TYR A 10 -11.39 4.56 16.02
CA TYR A 10 -11.56 4.32 14.58
C TYR A 10 -12.90 4.84 14.08
N GLN A 11 -13.97 4.62 14.84
CA GLN A 11 -15.29 5.20 14.62
C GLN A 11 -15.19 6.71 14.56
N MET A 12 -14.54 7.39 15.53
CA MET A 12 -14.29 8.85 15.53
C MET A 12 -13.48 9.34 14.34
N ALA A 13 -12.50 8.55 13.89
CA ALA A 13 -11.72 8.84 12.70
C ALA A 13 -12.63 8.85 11.46
N PHE A 14 -13.47 7.83 11.27
CA PHE A 14 -14.45 7.76 10.18
C PHE A 14 -15.70 8.66 10.39
N TYR A 15 -15.99 9.13 11.61
CA TYR A 15 -17.20 9.87 12.00
C TYR A 15 -17.22 11.32 11.51
N ASN A 16 -16.06 11.94 11.35
CA ASN A 16 -15.95 13.37 11.03
C ASN A 16 -15.92 13.68 9.53
N GLY A 17 -16.66 12.91 8.72
CA GLY A 17 -16.96 13.21 7.31
C GLY A 17 -15.81 13.20 6.30
N ASN A 18 -14.54 13.24 6.72
CA ASN A 18 -13.37 13.39 5.85
C ASN A 18 -12.10 12.74 6.45
N ARG A 19 -12.05 11.41 6.63
CA ARG A 19 -10.78 10.69 6.94
C ARG A 19 -10.67 9.40 6.15
N ALA A 20 -10.35 9.52 4.87
CA ALA A 20 -10.02 8.32 4.10
C ALA A 20 -8.65 7.80 4.56
N LEU A 21 -8.57 6.50 4.86
CA LEU A 21 -7.32 5.77 5.07
C LEU A 21 -6.86 5.22 3.73
N TRP A 22 -5.57 5.36 3.47
CA TRP A 22 -4.96 4.93 2.22
C TRP A 22 -3.78 4.04 2.51
N MET A 23 -3.44 3.20 1.55
CA MET A 23 -2.33 2.28 1.71
C MET A 23 -1.36 2.43 0.56
N ILE A 24 -0.08 2.38 0.88
CA ILE A 24 0.99 2.35 -0.11
C ILE A 24 1.64 0.98 -0.03
N CYS A 25 1.39 0.17 -1.04
CA CYS A 25 2.05 -1.11 -1.23
C CYS A 25 3.30 -0.91 -2.08
N LEU A 26 4.45 -1.23 -1.51
CA LEU A 26 5.72 -1.21 -2.22
C LEU A 26 5.90 -2.57 -2.89
N ASP A 27 5.66 -2.60 -4.20
CA ASP A 27 5.73 -3.80 -5.03
C ASP A 27 7.19 -4.25 -5.22
N LEU A 28 7.37 -5.56 -5.22
CA LEU A 28 8.63 -6.27 -5.43
C LEU A 28 8.34 -7.45 -6.35
N ASP A 29 9.32 -7.91 -7.13
CA ASP A 29 9.17 -9.01 -8.11
C ASP A 29 8.47 -10.29 -7.58
N LYS A 30 8.44 -10.49 -6.26
CA LYS A 30 7.84 -11.66 -5.60
C LYS A 30 6.32 -11.56 -5.36
N SER A 31 5.72 -10.39 -5.55
CA SER A 31 4.31 -10.11 -5.20
C SER A 31 3.28 -10.94 -5.97
N LEU A 32 3.62 -11.31 -7.21
CA LEU A 32 2.80 -12.10 -8.12
C LEU A 32 2.83 -13.59 -7.82
N GLN A 33 3.75 -14.05 -6.96
CA GLN A 33 4.01 -15.47 -6.76
C GLN A 33 3.00 -16.10 -5.79
N ASN A 34 2.58 -17.32 -6.14
CA ASN A 34 1.91 -18.22 -5.21
C ASN A 34 2.96 -18.82 -4.27
N ILE A 35 2.82 -18.55 -2.98
CA ILE A 35 3.75 -19.00 -1.94
C ILE A 35 3.47 -20.43 -1.43
N GLY A 36 2.61 -21.19 -2.13
CA GLY A 36 2.30 -22.59 -1.81
C GLY A 36 1.19 -22.76 -0.76
N LEU A 37 0.34 -21.75 -0.54
CA LEU A 37 -0.83 -21.92 0.32
C LEU A 37 -1.84 -22.89 -0.32
N PRO A 38 -2.59 -23.70 0.46
CA PRO A 38 -3.63 -24.58 -0.09
C PRO A 38 -4.67 -23.86 -0.95
N SER A 39 -4.91 -22.58 -0.67
CA SER A 39 -5.82 -21.72 -1.44
C SER A 39 -5.29 -21.27 -2.81
N GLY A 40 -3.99 -21.44 -3.08
CA GLY A 40 -3.33 -20.98 -4.30
C GLY A 40 -3.19 -19.45 -4.47
N LYS A 41 -3.60 -18.67 -3.46
CA LYS A 41 -3.66 -17.20 -3.54
C LYS A 41 -2.28 -16.55 -3.57
N SER A 42 -2.16 -15.49 -4.38
CA SER A 42 -0.99 -14.61 -4.40
C SER A 42 -0.97 -13.66 -3.19
N LEU A 43 0.17 -13.01 -2.95
CA LEU A 43 0.28 -12.00 -1.89
C LEU A 43 -0.67 -10.82 -2.13
N PHE A 44 -0.81 -10.36 -3.38
CA PHE A 44 -1.78 -9.31 -3.71
C PHE A 44 -3.22 -9.71 -3.42
N GLN A 45 -3.61 -10.95 -3.75
CA GLN A 45 -4.96 -11.42 -3.44
C GLN A 45 -5.21 -11.46 -1.93
N LEU A 46 -4.26 -11.97 -1.14
CA LEU A 46 -4.38 -11.98 0.32
C LEU A 46 -4.53 -10.57 0.90
N GLN A 47 -3.81 -9.59 0.35
CA GLN A 47 -3.90 -8.19 0.78
C GLN A 47 -5.22 -7.54 0.36
N ALA A 48 -5.67 -7.74 -0.88
CA ALA A 48 -6.96 -7.25 -1.37
C ALA A 48 -8.13 -7.78 -0.52
N GLU A 49 -8.13 -9.08 -0.20
CA GLU A 49 -9.16 -9.68 0.65
C GLU A 49 -9.14 -9.13 2.09
N ARG A 50 -7.97 -8.77 2.61
CA ARG A 50 -7.86 -8.07 3.91
C ARG A 50 -8.47 -6.67 3.85
N ILE A 51 -8.24 -5.93 2.76
CA ILE A 51 -8.83 -4.60 2.53
C ILE A 51 -10.36 -4.70 2.52
N LEU A 52 -10.90 -5.62 1.72
CA LEU A 52 -12.35 -5.90 1.66
C LEU A 52 -12.91 -6.28 3.04
N CYS A 53 -12.19 -7.10 3.80
CA CYS A 53 -12.58 -7.47 5.16
C CYS A 53 -12.66 -6.24 6.08
N VAL A 54 -11.66 -5.37 6.07
CA VAL A 54 -11.66 -4.13 6.87
C VAL A 54 -12.81 -3.21 6.46
N GLN A 55 -13.06 -3.03 5.15
CA GLN A 55 -14.20 -2.24 4.66
C GLN A 55 -15.54 -2.82 5.12
N ARG A 56 -15.72 -4.14 5.05
CA ARG A 56 -16.93 -4.82 5.53
C ARG A 56 -17.14 -4.62 7.03
N LEU A 57 -16.08 -4.80 7.83
CA LEU A 57 -16.13 -4.61 9.28
C LEU A 57 -16.43 -3.15 9.64
N ALA A 58 -15.86 -2.20 8.90
CA ALA A 58 -16.15 -0.78 9.08
C ALA A 58 -17.62 -0.46 8.76
N ALA A 59 -18.17 -1.02 7.68
CA ALA A 59 -19.59 -0.85 7.32
C ALA A 59 -20.55 -1.42 8.38
N GLN A 60 -20.21 -2.57 8.98
CA GLN A 60 -20.99 -3.19 10.07
C GLN A 60 -20.94 -2.40 11.37
N SER A 61 -19.89 -1.60 11.59
CA SER A 61 -19.73 -0.78 12.79
C SER A 61 -20.51 0.55 12.76
N LYS A 62 -21.11 0.88 11.61
CA LYS A 62 -21.99 2.04 11.42
C LYS A 62 -23.45 1.57 11.38
N ASP A 63 -24.38 2.45 11.76
CA ASP A 63 -25.83 2.28 11.56
C ASP A 63 -26.22 2.36 10.07
N GLY A 64 -25.59 1.55 9.21
CA GLY A 64 -25.96 1.34 7.81
C GLY A 64 -25.32 2.24 6.76
N SER A 65 -24.52 3.26 7.10
CA SER A 65 -23.80 4.06 6.09
C SER A 65 -22.40 3.50 5.82
N ALA A 66 -22.08 3.13 4.57
CA ALA A 66 -20.70 2.79 4.21
C ALA A 66 -19.81 4.05 4.29
N GLY A 67 -18.67 3.97 4.98
CA GLY A 67 -17.63 5.01 4.86
C GLY A 67 -16.98 4.98 3.46
N PRO A 68 -16.17 6.00 3.10
CA PRO A 68 -15.42 5.96 1.86
C PRO A 68 -14.53 4.71 1.82
N PRO A 69 -14.34 4.09 0.64
CA PRO A 69 -13.50 2.91 0.50
C PRO A 69 -12.05 3.23 0.86
N ILE A 70 -11.32 2.21 1.31
CA ILE A 70 -9.88 2.32 1.52
C ILE A 70 -9.25 2.24 0.14
N HIS A 71 -8.54 3.28 -0.26
CA HIS A 71 -7.93 3.30 -1.58
C HIS A 71 -6.46 2.90 -1.50
N TRP A 72 -6.07 2.09 -2.47
CA TRP A 72 -4.81 1.38 -2.50
C TRP A 72 -3.90 1.96 -3.59
N TYR A 73 -2.87 2.68 -3.17
CA TYR A 73 -1.78 3.07 -4.06
C TYR A 73 -0.76 1.94 -4.12
N ILE A 74 -0.46 1.46 -5.32
CA ILE A 74 0.50 0.39 -5.54
C ILE A 74 1.69 1.00 -6.27
N MET A 75 2.82 1.08 -5.56
CA MET A 75 4.07 1.57 -6.12
C MET A 75 4.80 0.44 -6.80
N THR A 76 4.90 0.50 -8.11
CA THR A 76 5.62 -0.46 -8.95
C THR A 76 7.00 0.06 -9.31
N SER A 77 7.85 -0.79 -9.87
CA SER A 77 9.05 -0.36 -10.59
C SER A 77 8.80 -0.35 -12.10
N PRO A 78 9.66 0.29 -12.91
CA PRO A 78 9.59 0.14 -14.36
C PRO A 78 9.67 -1.31 -14.86
N PHE A 79 10.19 -2.22 -14.03
CA PHE A 79 10.33 -3.63 -14.37
C PHE A 79 9.09 -4.47 -13.98
N THR A 80 8.29 -4.01 -13.02
CA THR A 80 7.11 -4.75 -12.52
C THR A 80 5.77 -4.20 -12.96
N ASP A 81 5.70 -2.93 -13.38
CA ASP A 81 4.42 -2.21 -13.58
C ASP A 81 3.46 -2.91 -14.55
N ASP A 82 3.93 -3.27 -15.75
CA ASP A 82 3.09 -3.91 -16.77
C ASP A 82 2.56 -5.28 -16.31
N ALA A 83 3.44 -6.10 -15.72
CA ALA A 83 3.07 -7.41 -15.19
C ALA A 83 2.06 -7.29 -14.04
N THR A 84 2.29 -6.34 -13.12
CA THR A 84 1.41 -6.09 -11.97
C THR A 84 0.03 -5.59 -12.42
N ARG A 85 -0.06 -4.64 -13.36
CA ARG A 85 -1.35 -4.17 -13.90
C ARG A 85 -2.14 -5.30 -14.56
N LYS A 86 -1.51 -6.05 -15.47
CA LYS A 86 -2.13 -7.21 -16.14
C LYS A 86 -2.59 -8.28 -15.16
N PHE A 87 -1.83 -8.50 -14.09
CA PHE A 87 -2.20 -9.44 -13.05
C PHE A 87 -3.47 -9.00 -12.31
N PHE A 88 -3.57 -7.73 -11.93
CA PHE A 88 -4.80 -7.20 -11.31
C PHE A 88 -5.99 -7.24 -12.27
N GLU A 89 -5.82 -6.84 -13.53
CA GLU A 89 -6.89 -6.86 -14.53
C GLU A 89 -7.42 -8.28 -14.77
N SER A 90 -6.52 -9.25 -14.97
CA SER A 90 -6.89 -10.67 -15.19
C SER A 90 -7.62 -11.29 -14.01
N HIS A 91 -7.40 -10.79 -12.79
CA HIS A 91 -8.07 -11.25 -11.57
C HIS A 91 -9.23 -10.33 -11.14
N LYS A 92 -9.69 -9.43 -12.02
CA LYS A 92 -10.79 -8.50 -11.75
C LYS A 92 -10.58 -7.74 -10.44
N TYR A 93 -9.34 -7.27 -10.24
CA TYR A 93 -8.90 -6.50 -9.07
C TYR A 93 -9.20 -7.19 -7.73
N PHE A 94 -9.31 -8.53 -7.73
CA PHE A 94 -9.58 -9.35 -6.54
C PHE A 94 -10.87 -8.95 -5.79
N GLY A 95 -11.85 -8.40 -6.50
CA GLY A 95 -13.13 -7.94 -5.95
C GLY A 95 -13.13 -6.51 -5.41
N LEU A 96 -12.01 -5.79 -5.53
CA LEU A 96 -11.98 -4.33 -5.34
C LEU A 96 -12.48 -3.65 -6.63
N GLU A 97 -13.32 -2.62 -6.51
CA GLU A 97 -13.56 -1.61 -7.54
C GLU A 97 -12.23 -1.06 -8.13
N PRO A 98 -12.06 -1.03 -9.47
CA PRO A 98 -10.85 -0.55 -10.11
C PRO A 98 -10.46 0.88 -9.70
N GLU A 99 -11.45 1.75 -9.47
CA GLU A 99 -11.26 3.16 -9.13
C GLU A 99 -10.66 3.37 -7.74
N GLN A 100 -10.68 2.34 -6.89
CA GLN A 100 -10.06 2.36 -5.56
C GLN A 100 -8.58 1.94 -5.59
N ILE A 101 -8.03 1.63 -6.77
CA ILE A 101 -6.64 1.24 -6.94
C ILE A 101 -5.94 2.24 -7.86
N THR A 102 -4.73 2.65 -7.48
CA THR A 102 -3.90 3.52 -8.32
C THR A 102 -2.48 3.00 -8.35
N PHE A 103 -2.07 2.56 -9.53
CA PHE A 103 -0.69 2.15 -9.80
C PHE A 103 0.15 3.34 -10.21
N PHE A 104 1.34 3.45 -9.63
CA PHE A 104 2.31 4.49 -9.96
C PHE A 104 3.73 3.93 -9.87
N GLN A 105 4.63 4.45 -10.69
CA GLN A 105 6.00 3.92 -10.80
C GLN A 105 6.97 4.74 -9.96
N GLN A 106 7.88 4.06 -9.26
CA GLN A 106 9.05 4.68 -8.67
C GLN A 106 10.12 4.98 -9.74
N GLY A 107 11.11 5.78 -9.34
CA GLY A 107 12.24 6.13 -10.18
C GLY A 107 13.22 4.98 -10.37
N THR A 108 14.28 5.25 -11.13
CA THR A 108 15.44 4.35 -11.23
C THR A 108 16.72 5.16 -11.14
N ILE A 109 17.75 4.52 -10.60
CA ILE A 109 19.11 5.07 -10.52
C ILE A 109 20.07 4.24 -11.37
N PRO A 110 21.09 4.86 -11.99
CA PRO A 110 22.15 4.14 -12.68
C PRO A 110 22.91 3.20 -11.74
N CYS A 111 23.20 1.99 -12.21
CA CYS A 111 24.08 1.07 -11.50
C CYS A 111 25.54 1.54 -11.68
N ILE A 112 26.30 1.56 -10.58
CA ILE A 112 27.69 2.04 -10.56
C ILE A 112 28.59 0.89 -10.11
N SER A 113 29.71 0.69 -10.81
CA SER A 113 30.75 -0.26 -10.43
C SER A 113 31.61 0.25 -9.27
N ARG A 114 32.43 -0.61 -8.67
CA ARG A 114 33.25 -0.25 -7.50
C ARG A 114 34.24 0.90 -7.77
N ASP A 115 34.64 1.07 -9.01
CA ASP A 115 35.51 2.14 -9.50
C ASP A 115 34.75 3.42 -9.94
N GLY A 116 33.44 3.51 -9.67
CA GLY A 116 32.66 4.72 -9.90
C GLY A 116 32.15 4.91 -11.33
N ARG A 117 32.27 3.89 -12.20
CA ARG A 117 31.79 3.95 -13.59
C ARG A 117 30.36 3.45 -13.70
N PHE A 118 29.61 3.96 -14.68
CA PHE A 118 28.29 3.40 -14.98
C PHE A 118 28.41 1.99 -15.55
N ILE A 119 27.59 1.09 -15.03
CA ILE A 119 27.43 -0.26 -15.58
C ILE A 119 26.51 -0.15 -16.79
N MET A 120 26.92 -0.75 -17.90
CA MET A 120 26.17 -0.78 -19.15
C MET A 120 25.37 -2.09 -19.26
N GLU A 121 24.07 -1.99 -19.54
CA GLU A 121 23.22 -3.15 -19.85
C GLU A 121 23.45 -3.61 -21.30
N THR A 122 23.61 -2.64 -22.20
CA THR A 122 24.01 -2.85 -23.59
C THR A 122 25.03 -1.77 -23.97
N PRO A 123 25.72 -1.87 -25.14
CA PRO A 123 26.69 -0.85 -25.57
C PRO A 123 26.14 0.59 -25.66
N TYR A 124 24.82 0.78 -25.67
CA TYR A 124 24.15 2.08 -25.79
C TYR A 124 23.11 2.33 -24.69
N LYS A 125 23.01 1.47 -23.67
CA LYS A 125 22.03 1.59 -22.58
C LYS A 125 22.69 1.36 -21.22
N VAL A 126 22.56 2.35 -20.35
CA VAL A 126 23.02 2.27 -18.95
C VAL A 126 22.11 1.33 -18.17
N ALA A 127 22.70 0.40 -17.42
CA ALA A 127 21.98 -0.46 -16.49
C ALA A 127 21.41 0.38 -15.34
N LYS A 128 20.15 0.12 -15.00
CA LYS A 128 19.44 0.85 -13.94
C LYS A 128 18.81 -0.12 -12.94
N SER A 129 18.70 0.33 -11.70
CA SER A 129 17.98 -0.34 -10.62
C SER A 129 16.87 0.58 -10.12
N PRO A 130 15.78 0.06 -9.53
CA PRO A 130 14.85 0.89 -8.77
C PRO A 130 15.60 1.70 -7.71
N ASP A 131 15.12 2.92 -7.43
CA ASP A 131 15.75 3.88 -6.50
C ASP A 131 15.51 3.55 -5.02
N GLY A 132 14.90 2.40 -4.75
CA GLY A 132 14.62 1.86 -3.43
C GLY A 132 13.34 2.45 -2.83
N ASN A 133 12.94 1.95 -1.66
CA ASN A 133 11.68 2.35 -1.01
C ASN A 133 11.63 3.85 -0.69
N GLY A 134 12.78 4.51 -0.53
CA GLY A 134 12.87 5.96 -0.35
C GLY A 134 12.44 6.77 -1.57
N GLY A 135 12.48 6.19 -2.77
CA GLY A 135 11.95 6.76 -4.00
C GLY A 135 10.45 7.06 -3.95
N LEU A 136 9.74 6.49 -2.97
CA LEU A 136 8.32 6.73 -2.73
C LEU A 136 7.94 8.20 -2.72
N TYR A 137 8.68 9.03 -1.97
CA TYR A 137 8.32 10.45 -1.82
C TYR A 137 8.46 11.21 -3.14
N SER A 138 9.52 10.90 -3.90
CA SER A 138 9.75 11.45 -5.23
C SER A 138 8.64 11.02 -6.20
N ALA A 139 8.30 9.73 -6.19
CA ALA A 139 7.26 9.15 -7.04
C ALA A 139 5.87 9.75 -6.76
N LEU A 140 5.49 9.87 -5.48
CA LEU A 140 4.24 10.52 -5.07
C LEU A 140 4.15 11.96 -5.57
N LYS A 141 5.26 12.71 -5.47
CA LYS A 141 5.33 14.10 -5.94
C LYS A 141 5.27 14.19 -7.47
N SER A 142 6.07 13.41 -8.20
CA SER A 142 6.09 13.45 -9.67
C SER A 142 4.77 12.99 -10.29
N SER A 143 4.09 12.04 -9.66
CA SER A 143 2.80 11.52 -10.10
C SER A 143 1.60 12.34 -9.61
N LYS A 144 1.84 13.47 -8.92
CA LYS A 144 0.80 14.35 -8.35
C LYS A 144 -0.18 13.62 -7.42
N LEU A 145 0.29 12.58 -6.73
CA LEU A 145 -0.54 11.76 -5.86
C LEU A 145 -0.72 12.39 -4.48
N LEU A 146 0.18 13.29 -4.06
CA LEU A 146 -0.03 14.08 -2.85
C LEU A 146 -1.25 15.02 -3.02
N GLU A 147 -1.42 15.60 -4.20
CA GLU A 147 -2.56 16.43 -4.56
C GLU A 147 -3.84 15.60 -4.70
N ASP A 148 -3.75 14.39 -5.27
CA ASP A 148 -4.87 13.45 -5.30
C ASP A 148 -5.32 13.06 -3.88
N MET A 149 -4.38 12.72 -3.01
CA MET A 149 -4.63 12.45 -1.59
C MET A 149 -5.30 13.66 -0.91
N ALA A 150 -4.78 14.87 -1.12
CA ALA A 150 -5.37 16.08 -0.54
C ALA A 150 -6.81 16.30 -1.03
N ARG A 151 -7.06 16.16 -2.34
CA ARG A 151 -8.39 16.30 -2.96
C ARG A 151 -9.39 15.30 -2.41
N ARG A 152 -8.94 14.09 -2.08
CA ARG A 152 -9.79 13.01 -1.55
C ARG A 152 -9.96 13.05 -0.03
N GLY A 153 -9.40 14.06 0.64
CA GLY A 153 -9.50 14.20 2.10
C GLY A 153 -8.75 13.11 2.87
N VAL A 154 -7.64 12.62 2.30
CA VAL A 154 -6.77 11.64 2.95
C VAL A 154 -6.09 12.27 4.16
N ARG A 155 -6.16 11.58 5.29
CA ARG A 155 -5.47 12.02 6.52
C ARG A 155 -4.39 11.07 7.00
N TYR A 156 -4.49 9.80 6.64
CA TYR A 156 -3.61 8.76 7.14
C TYR A 156 -3.23 7.82 6.01
N VAL A 157 -1.95 7.47 5.99
CA VAL A 157 -1.36 6.58 5.00
C VAL A 157 -0.66 5.45 5.73
N ASP A 158 -1.02 4.21 5.41
CA ASP A 158 -0.38 2.99 5.89
C ASP A 158 0.57 2.45 4.81
N CYS A 159 1.88 2.57 5.03
CA CYS A 159 2.91 2.13 4.09
C CYS A 159 3.47 0.78 4.52
N TYR A 160 3.53 -0.18 3.58
CA TYR A 160 4.05 -1.51 3.87
C TYR A 160 4.71 -2.17 2.64
N GLY A 161 5.59 -3.14 2.89
CA GLY A 161 6.19 -3.98 1.85
C GLY A 161 5.30 -5.17 1.49
N VAL A 162 5.16 -5.44 0.20
CA VAL A 162 4.26 -6.50 -0.31
C VAL A 162 4.67 -7.91 0.12
N ASP A 163 5.94 -8.13 0.45
CA ASP A 163 6.54 -9.41 0.82
C ASP A 163 6.11 -9.94 2.18
N ASN A 164 5.57 -9.08 3.05
CA ASN A 164 5.07 -9.49 4.36
C ASN A 164 3.71 -10.20 4.22
N VAL A 165 3.73 -11.53 4.09
CA VAL A 165 2.51 -12.37 4.02
C VAL A 165 1.58 -12.17 5.23
N LEU A 166 2.11 -11.81 6.40
CA LEU A 166 1.32 -11.59 7.63
C LEU A 166 0.90 -10.13 7.84
N VAL A 167 1.11 -9.26 6.84
CA VAL A 167 0.78 -7.84 6.97
C VAL A 167 -0.69 -7.64 7.32
N ARG A 168 -0.93 -6.95 8.42
CA ARG A 168 -2.26 -6.48 8.81
C ARG A 168 -2.53 -5.17 8.06
N VAL A 169 -2.94 -5.30 6.80
CA VAL A 169 -3.28 -4.19 5.93
C VAL A 169 -4.39 -3.34 6.58
N ALA A 170 -4.19 -2.02 6.68
CA ALA A 170 -5.14 -1.10 7.31
C ALA A 170 -5.50 -1.50 8.76
N ASP A 171 -4.52 -1.97 9.54
CA ASP A 171 -4.70 -2.46 10.91
C ASP A 171 -5.40 -1.45 11.82
N PRO A 172 -6.65 -1.70 12.24
CA PRO A 172 -7.39 -0.73 13.02
C PRO A 172 -6.81 -0.44 14.39
N THR A 173 -6.06 -1.41 14.96
CA THR A 173 -5.40 -1.23 16.24
C THR A 173 -4.22 -0.26 16.13
N PHE A 174 -3.42 -0.42 15.07
CA PHE A 174 -2.26 0.42 14.87
C PHE A 174 -2.67 1.85 14.49
N LEU A 175 -3.60 1.99 13.55
CA LEU A 175 -4.06 3.32 13.17
C LEU A 175 -4.86 4.00 14.30
N GLY A 176 -5.66 3.27 15.08
CA GLY A 176 -6.32 3.83 16.27
C GLY A 176 -5.33 4.38 17.29
N TYR A 177 -4.29 3.61 17.62
CA TYR A 177 -3.21 4.06 18.50
C TYR A 177 -2.47 5.29 17.96
N PHE A 178 -2.16 5.29 16.66
CA PHE A 178 -1.50 6.41 15.99
C PHE A 178 -2.33 7.70 16.09
N ILE A 179 -3.64 7.59 15.89
CA ILE A 179 -4.59 8.71 15.98
C ILE A 179 -4.71 9.22 17.41
N ASP A 180 -4.89 8.33 18.39
CA ASP A 180 -4.96 8.67 19.82
C ASP A 180 -3.73 9.44 20.29
N LYS A 181 -2.54 9.04 19.80
CA LYS A 181 -1.28 9.69 20.17
C LYS A 181 -1.03 11.02 19.44
N GLY A 182 -1.82 11.35 18.41
CA GLY A 182 -1.61 12.55 17.61
C GLY A 182 -0.23 12.62 16.95
N ALA A 183 0.40 11.46 16.69
CA ALA A 183 1.73 11.41 16.12
C ALA A 183 1.71 11.79 14.63
N ALA A 184 2.81 12.37 14.12
CA ALA A 184 2.95 12.67 12.70
C ALA A 184 3.37 11.43 11.87
N ALA A 185 4.09 10.50 12.49
CA ALA A 185 4.48 9.21 11.92
C ALA A 185 4.60 8.15 13.02
N ALA A 186 4.39 6.88 12.66
CA ALA A 186 4.60 5.74 13.53
C ALA A 186 5.15 4.56 12.74
N ALA A 187 5.91 3.69 13.42
CA ALA A 187 6.46 2.47 12.84
C ALA A 187 5.99 1.26 13.64
N LYS A 188 5.55 0.21 12.93
CA LYS A 188 5.20 -1.08 13.53
C LYS A 188 6.47 -1.94 13.62
N VAL A 189 6.76 -2.46 14.80
CA VAL A 189 7.97 -3.25 15.07
C VAL A 189 7.60 -4.59 15.70
N VAL A 190 8.49 -5.57 15.54
CA VAL A 190 8.45 -6.86 16.24
C VAL A 190 9.64 -6.98 17.17
N ARG A 191 9.52 -7.80 18.21
CA ARG A 191 10.64 -8.10 19.10
C ARG A 191 11.76 -8.78 18.30
N LYS A 192 12.99 -8.29 18.45
CA LYS A 192 14.18 -9.01 17.97
C LYS A 192 14.32 -10.29 18.81
N VAL A 193 14.28 -11.44 18.13
CA VAL A 193 14.53 -12.76 18.73
C VAL A 193 16.00 -13.10 18.54
#